data_AF-A0A3Q1FAF8-F1
#
_entry.id   AF-A0A3Q1FAF8-F1
#
_cell.length_a   1.000
_cell.length_b   1.000
_cell.length_c   1.000
_cell.angle_alpha   90.00
_cell.angle_beta   90.00
_cell.angle_gamma   90.00
#
_symmetry.space_group_name_H-M   'P 1'
#
loop_
_entity.id
_entity.type
_entity.pdbx_description
1 polymer ?
#
loop_
_entity_poly.entity_id
_entity_poly.type
_entity_poly.pdbx_seq_one_letter_code
_entity_poly.pdbx_strand_id
1 'polypeptide(L)'
;MAQWQALLQLDSGLQRQVSQLYERTFSREIRHYNQFQNEPQNLARILSHCLKEEKKILALASKTQIVLQQLCGILNHTSQVVATLTDVELPKWKHRQQMACIGSPVDTSLDHLQKWFTVAAEVIVGIREQLLKLQEQNNKYNCTDASSLAANMVEIQKFALSLLTKLLTNALVVEKQPVMQNFSQRPLILKTGVGFKAKCKLINCFNQHKLTQTSCCRFRHFEFGRDDKKVLDVEPPGALIAEFRNMIRLGVTEELHIIKFVTELEYAGLKCDIEASSLPLIVVSSTNQVASAWASIMWCKLSDFAVQNLSLFVDPPPLIWEQLAQVLSWQFLSVGERELDEDQLSMLRDKIAGEYLAELFIGFTKFSSKVSNESPWIWIDGILDLIKKHLVDLWRDGYIMGFVSRERTEFLLKPKRPGTFVLRFSETNKDGAISFSWVDHTNGEPHVHAVRPFIKKELLSMSLSDLIYHYILTHQGETKNPLLYLYPDIHIDTAFRRYGIIPTPPPSPPTEPMDVSLNFYCQFSAVL
;
A
#
# COMPACT_ATOMS: atom_id res chain seq x y z
N MET A 1 21.63 50.80 46.17
CA MET A 1 21.77 49.81 47.28
C MET A 1 21.00 48.53 46.95
N ALA A 2 19.70 48.40 47.20
CA ALA A 2 18.96 47.14 46.99
C ALA A 2 19.08 46.51 45.58
N GLN A 3 19.05 47.33 44.51
CA GLN A 3 19.24 46.83 43.14
C GLN A 3 20.68 46.32 42.88
N TRP A 4 21.68 46.85 43.59
CA TRP A 4 23.07 46.39 43.49
C TRP A 4 23.26 45.01 44.17
N GLN A 5 22.47 44.70 45.20
CA GLN A 5 22.39 43.35 45.76
C GLN A 5 21.69 42.36 44.82
N ALA A 6 20.74 42.80 43.99
CA ALA A 6 20.15 41.96 42.96
C ALA A 6 21.15 41.64 41.82
N LEU A 7 22.04 42.58 41.47
CA LEU A 7 23.15 42.30 40.54
C LEU A 7 24.15 41.30 41.11
N LEU A 8 24.44 41.34 42.41
CA LEU A 8 25.28 40.34 43.09
C LEU A 8 24.66 38.92 43.14
N GLN A 9 23.36 38.79 42.84
CA GLN A 9 22.64 37.51 42.69
C GLN A 9 22.57 37.03 41.24
N LEU A 10 22.93 37.86 40.26
CA LEU A 10 23.13 37.41 38.88
C LEU A 10 24.41 36.59 38.79
N ASP A 11 24.44 35.64 37.85
CA ASP A 11 25.65 34.90 37.53
C ASP A 11 26.84 35.84 37.24
N SER A 12 28.03 35.37 37.61
CA SER A 12 29.31 36.09 37.47
C SER A 12 29.59 36.60 36.05
N GLY A 13 29.04 35.93 35.03
CA GLY A 13 29.08 36.37 33.64
C GLY A 13 28.24 37.61 33.37
N LEU A 14 26.95 37.58 33.74
CA LEU A 14 26.03 38.72 33.62
C LEU A 14 26.57 39.98 34.32
N GLN A 15 27.23 39.84 35.48
CA GLN A 15 27.90 40.95 36.17
C GLN A 15 29.03 41.58 35.34
N ARG A 16 29.87 40.76 34.68
CA ARG A 16 30.92 41.26 33.77
C ARG A 16 30.35 41.96 32.55
N GLN A 17 29.22 41.49 32.01
CA GLN A 17 28.60 42.11 30.83
C GLN A 17 27.98 43.46 31.12
N VAL A 18 27.30 43.61 32.26
CA VAL A 18 26.84 44.92 32.76
C VAL A 18 28.05 45.87 32.87
N SER A 19 29.18 45.39 33.38
CA SER A 19 30.42 46.18 33.47
C SER A 19 31.02 46.53 32.09
N GLN A 20 31.04 45.62 31.11
CA GLN A 20 31.58 45.87 29.78
C GLN A 20 30.71 46.82 28.94
N LEU A 21 29.38 46.76 29.08
CA LEU A 21 28.48 47.77 28.51
C LEU A 21 28.70 49.13 29.16
N TYR A 22 28.83 49.18 30.50
CA TYR A 22 29.18 50.39 31.23
C TYR A 22 30.48 51.02 30.73
N GLU A 23 31.48 50.20 30.39
CA GLU A 23 32.76 50.65 29.86
C GLU A 23 32.75 51.09 28.38
N ARG A 24 31.85 50.54 27.54
CA ARG A 24 31.76 50.86 26.10
C ARG A 24 30.79 52.00 25.80
N THR A 25 29.72 52.16 26.57
CA THR A 25 28.70 53.19 26.34
C THR A 25 29.11 54.56 26.87
N PHE A 26 30.12 54.63 27.75
CA PHE A 26 30.63 55.89 28.29
C PHE A 26 32.09 56.14 27.92
N SER A 27 32.33 57.31 27.31
CA SER A 27 33.66 57.80 26.94
C SER A 27 34.62 57.85 28.12
N ARG A 28 35.94 57.79 27.81
CA ARG A 28 37.03 57.91 28.80
C ARG A 28 36.92 59.19 29.66
N GLU A 29 36.26 60.24 29.18
CA GLU A 29 36.00 61.47 29.95
C GLU A 29 35.31 61.21 31.30
N ILE A 30 34.37 60.26 31.39
CA ILE A 30 33.67 59.95 32.66
C ILE A 30 34.57 59.21 33.65
N ARG A 31 35.68 58.62 33.19
CA ARG A 31 36.67 57.95 34.05
C ARG A 31 37.63 58.95 34.72
N HIS A 32 37.74 60.19 34.24
CA HIS A 32 38.47 61.26 34.92
C HIS A 32 37.57 61.96 35.94
N TYR A 33 37.51 61.35 37.12
CA TYR A 33 36.97 61.96 38.34
C TYR A 33 37.63 63.32 38.60
N ASN A 34 36.86 64.41 38.49
CA ASN A 34 36.94 65.62 39.33
C ASN A 34 35.95 66.75 38.93
N GLN A 35 35.26 66.70 37.79
CA GLN A 35 34.35 67.79 37.36
C GLN A 35 32.88 67.68 37.84
N PHE A 36 32.43 66.56 38.42
CA PHE A 36 31.04 66.38 38.86
C PHE A 36 30.68 67.03 40.21
N GLN A 37 31.59 67.82 40.81
CA GLN A 37 31.40 68.37 42.15
C GLN A 37 30.25 69.40 42.27
N ASN A 38 29.76 69.96 41.14
CA ASN A 38 28.76 71.04 41.15
C ASN A 38 27.37 70.69 40.60
N GLU A 39 27.13 69.51 40.01
CA GLU A 39 25.79 69.12 39.52
C GLU A 39 25.42 67.65 39.80
N PRO A 40 24.99 67.32 41.04
CA PRO A 40 24.56 65.96 41.39
C PRO A 40 23.35 65.46 40.58
N GLN A 41 22.56 66.37 40.00
CA GLN A 41 21.41 66.04 39.14
C GLN A 41 21.85 65.34 37.83
N ASN A 42 22.99 65.72 37.25
CA ASN A 42 23.48 65.11 36.02
C ASN A 42 24.01 63.68 36.26
N LEU A 43 24.71 63.45 37.38
CA LEU A 43 25.13 62.11 37.79
C LEU A 43 23.92 61.19 38.05
N ALA A 44 22.89 61.70 38.75
CA ALA A 44 21.64 60.98 38.97
C ALA A 44 20.89 60.65 37.65
N ARG A 45 20.90 61.56 36.68
CA ARG A 45 20.31 61.35 35.35
C ARG A 45 21.04 60.25 34.57
N ILE A 46 22.37 60.22 34.62
CA ILE A 46 23.19 59.17 33.99
C ILE A 46 22.91 57.81 34.65
N LEU A 47 22.96 57.71 35.98
CA LEU A 47 22.68 56.46 36.70
C LEU A 47 21.26 55.94 36.47
N SER A 48 20.27 56.84 36.40
CA SER A 48 18.89 56.51 36.03
C SER A 48 18.77 55.95 34.61
N HIS A 49 19.55 56.47 33.65
CA HIS A 49 19.63 55.93 32.30
C HIS A 49 20.25 54.52 32.29
N CYS A 50 21.37 54.32 32.99
CA CYS A 50 22.02 53.00 33.12
C CYS A 50 21.06 51.95 33.67
N LEU A 51 20.39 52.25 34.79
CA LEU A 51 19.40 51.35 35.41
C LEU A 51 18.18 51.07 34.51
N LYS A 52 17.83 52.00 33.61
CA LYS A 52 16.74 51.80 32.64
C LYS A 52 17.15 50.86 31.51
N GLU A 53 18.37 50.98 30.99
CA GLU A 53 18.89 50.07 29.96
C GLU A 53 19.20 48.68 30.52
N GLU A 54 19.76 48.58 31.73
CA GLU A 54 19.99 47.32 32.43
C GLU A 54 18.68 46.51 32.61
N LYS A 55 17.61 47.18 33.07
CA LYS A 55 16.28 46.56 33.18
C LYS A 55 15.72 46.07 31.84
N LYS A 56 15.98 46.78 30.73
CA LYS A 56 15.59 46.31 29.39
C LYS A 56 16.36 45.06 28.99
N ILE A 57 17.66 44.99 29.28
CA ILE A 57 18.51 43.84 28.97
C ILE A 57 18.04 42.60 29.73
N LEU A 58 17.81 42.71 31.04
CA LEU A 58 17.29 41.61 31.86
C LEU A 58 15.88 41.17 31.42
N ALA A 59 15.01 42.11 31.03
CA ALA A 59 13.69 41.82 30.47
C ALA A 59 13.74 41.19 29.07
N LEU A 60 14.81 41.40 28.30
CA LEU A 60 15.03 40.74 27.00
C LEU A 60 15.54 39.31 27.20
N ALA A 61 16.55 39.13 28.05
CA ALA A 61 17.14 37.82 28.36
C ALA A 61 16.10 36.83 28.92
N SER A 62 15.28 37.29 29.87
CA SER A 62 14.17 36.48 30.42
C SER A 62 13.13 36.09 29.36
N LYS A 63 12.79 36.98 28.42
CA LYS A 63 11.90 36.64 27.30
C LYS A 63 12.53 35.58 26.37
N THR A 64 13.81 35.70 26.05
CA THR A 64 14.53 34.70 25.23
C THR A 64 14.52 33.33 25.91
N GLN A 65 14.76 33.26 27.22
CA GLN A 65 14.68 32.02 28.00
C GLN A 65 13.29 31.36 27.90
N ILE A 66 12.21 32.15 28.05
CA ILE A 66 10.82 31.66 27.94
C ILE A 66 10.54 31.13 26.53
N VAL A 67 10.96 31.85 25.48
CA VAL A 67 10.76 31.39 24.09
C VAL A 67 11.50 30.09 23.82
N LEU A 68 12.75 29.93 24.28
CA LEU A 68 13.51 28.68 24.13
C LEU A 68 12.83 27.51 24.86
N GLN A 69 12.31 27.75 26.06
CA GLN A 69 11.56 26.74 26.82
C GLN A 69 10.27 26.33 26.09
N GLN A 70 9.55 27.28 25.49
CA GLN A 70 8.35 27.01 24.68
C GLN A 70 8.68 26.24 23.39
N LEU A 71 9.74 26.63 22.66
CA LEU A 71 10.19 25.92 21.46
C LEU A 71 10.59 24.48 21.77
N CYS A 72 11.34 24.24 22.84
CA CYS A 72 11.67 22.90 23.32
C CYS A 72 10.41 22.11 23.71
N GLY A 73 9.45 22.75 24.40
CA GLY A 73 8.16 22.17 24.74
C GLY A 73 7.36 21.70 23.52
N ILE A 74 7.24 22.53 22.47
CA ILE A 74 6.57 22.15 21.21
C ILE A 74 7.33 21.01 20.52
N LEU A 75 8.66 21.06 20.50
CA LEU A 75 9.49 20.04 19.86
C LEU A 75 9.36 18.67 20.53
N ASN A 76 9.23 18.62 21.86
CA ASN A 76 8.95 17.39 22.60
C ASN A 76 7.59 16.76 22.23
N HIS A 77 6.53 17.56 22.09
CA HIS A 77 5.24 17.06 21.60
C HIS A 77 5.34 16.61 20.14
N THR A 78 6.07 17.35 19.31
CA THR A 78 6.31 16.99 17.90
C THR A 78 7.08 15.68 17.77
N SER A 79 8.02 15.38 18.68
CA SER A 79 8.72 14.10 18.76
C SER A 79 7.76 12.91 18.94
N GLN A 80 6.77 13.06 19.83
CA GLN A 80 5.74 12.04 20.04
C GLN A 80 4.89 11.83 18.78
N VAL A 81 4.48 12.92 18.11
CA VAL A 81 3.74 12.87 16.84
C VAL A 81 4.57 12.20 15.75
N VAL A 82 5.84 12.56 15.58
CA VAL A 82 6.74 11.93 14.60
C VAL A 82 6.88 10.42 14.87
N ALA A 83 7.05 10.01 16.13
CA ALA A 83 7.09 8.59 16.48
C ALA A 83 5.77 7.87 16.16
N THR A 84 4.61 8.45 16.48
CA THR A 84 3.30 7.88 16.10
C THR A 84 3.16 7.76 14.58
N LEU A 85 3.60 8.76 13.81
CA LEU A 85 3.53 8.74 12.36
C LEU A 85 4.43 7.68 11.73
N THR A 86 5.71 7.58 12.15
CA THR A 86 6.68 6.65 11.55
C THR A 86 6.56 5.22 12.06
N ASP A 87 6.20 5.04 13.34
CA ASP A 87 6.32 3.76 14.04
C ASP A 87 4.96 3.07 14.25
N VAL A 88 3.83 3.78 14.02
CA VAL A 88 2.47 3.23 14.15
C VAL A 88 1.63 3.43 12.88
N GLU A 89 1.39 4.66 12.44
CA GLU A 89 0.43 4.92 11.35
C GLU A 89 0.98 4.55 9.96
N LEU A 90 2.26 4.81 9.69
CA LEU A 90 2.91 4.37 8.45
C LEU A 90 2.98 2.82 8.35
N PRO A 91 3.39 2.06 9.38
CA PRO A 91 3.29 0.60 9.39
C PRO A 91 1.87 0.07 9.18
N LYS A 92 0.85 0.64 9.84
CA LYS A 92 -0.57 0.29 9.60
C LYS A 92 -0.97 0.49 8.14
N TRP A 93 -0.55 1.60 7.51
CA TRP A 93 -0.80 1.83 6.09
C TRP A 93 -0.06 0.82 5.19
N LYS A 94 1.20 0.48 5.50
CA LYS A 94 1.95 -0.56 4.78
C LYS A 94 1.25 -1.92 4.86
N HIS A 95 0.72 -2.30 6.03
CA HIS A 95 -0.07 -3.53 6.20
C HIS A 95 -1.40 -3.48 5.41
N ARG A 96 -2.14 -2.35 5.45
CA ARG A 96 -3.33 -2.17 4.58
C ARG A 96 -2.99 -2.32 3.10
N GLN A 97 -1.88 -1.74 2.65
CA GLN A 97 -1.42 -1.89 1.26
C GLN A 97 -1.07 -3.35 0.94
N GLN A 98 -0.44 -4.08 1.87
CA GLN A 98 -0.13 -5.51 1.71
C GLN A 98 -1.39 -6.35 1.54
N MET A 99 -2.44 -6.10 2.34
CA MET A 99 -3.75 -6.76 2.21
C MET A 99 -4.45 -6.38 0.90
N ALA A 100 -4.44 -5.10 0.52
CA ALA A 100 -5.03 -4.64 -0.74
C ALA A 100 -4.33 -5.24 -1.97
N CYS A 101 -3.01 -5.51 -1.90
CA CYS A 101 -2.30 -6.19 -2.99
C CYS A 101 -2.89 -7.57 -3.28
N ILE A 102 -3.37 -8.30 -2.27
CA ILE A 102 -3.97 -9.64 -2.39
C ILE A 102 -5.50 -9.62 -2.51
N GLY A 103 -6.09 -8.48 -2.86
CA GLY A 103 -7.53 -8.35 -3.18
C GLY A 103 -8.42 -7.79 -2.07
N SER A 104 -7.87 -7.46 -0.90
CA SER A 104 -8.66 -6.86 0.18
C SER A 104 -9.26 -5.50 -0.23
N PRO A 105 -10.56 -5.23 0.03
CA PRO A 105 -11.22 -3.97 -0.33
C PRO A 105 -10.87 -2.80 0.61
N VAL A 106 -9.76 -2.85 1.34
CA VAL A 106 -9.33 -1.80 2.29
C VAL A 106 -8.83 -0.55 1.57
N ASP A 107 -9.19 0.62 2.10
CA ASP A 107 -8.64 1.89 1.62
C ASP A 107 -7.11 1.92 1.83
N THR A 108 -6.41 2.41 0.80
CA THR A 108 -4.96 2.60 0.75
C THR A 108 -4.57 4.05 0.46
N SER A 109 -5.49 5.00 0.57
CA SER A 109 -5.18 6.42 0.43
C SER A 109 -4.08 6.85 1.41
N LEU A 110 -3.21 7.74 0.89
CA LEU A 110 -2.14 8.40 1.64
C LEU A 110 -2.52 9.80 2.12
N ASP A 111 -3.72 10.31 1.81
CA ASP A 111 -4.03 11.75 1.96
C ASP A 111 -3.92 12.24 3.41
N HIS A 112 -4.38 11.43 4.38
CA HIS A 112 -4.23 11.71 5.81
C HIS A 112 -2.77 11.70 6.26
N LEU A 113 -1.99 10.68 5.87
CA LEU A 113 -0.56 10.59 6.17
C LEU A 113 0.21 11.76 5.53
N GLN A 114 -0.11 12.12 4.29
CA GLN A 114 0.47 13.25 3.58
C GLN A 114 0.22 14.57 4.31
N LYS A 115 -1.02 14.81 4.76
CA LYS A 115 -1.36 15.98 5.57
C LYS A 115 -0.56 15.99 6.89
N TRP A 116 -0.49 14.88 7.62
CA TRP A 116 0.19 14.84 8.91
C TRP A 116 1.71 14.94 8.82
N PHE A 117 2.34 14.28 7.85
CA PHE A 117 3.78 14.41 7.59
C PHE A 117 4.15 15.84 7.16
N THR A 118 3.32 16.48 6.33
CA THR A 118 3.55 17.87 5.90
C THR A 118 3.49 18.82 7.09
N VAL A 119 2.41 18.77 7.89
CA VAL A 119 2.27 19.63 9.09
C VAL A 119 3.38 19.38 10.11
N ALA A 120 3.78 18.12 10.35
CA ALA A 120 4.88 17.81 11.26
C ALA A 120 6.21 18.42 10.76
N ALA A 121 6.50 18.34 9.46
CA ALA A 121 7.70 18.94 8.89
C ALA A 121 7.67 20.48 8.93
N GLU A 122 6.53 21.10 8.64
CA GLU A 122 6.34 22.55 8.74
C GLU A 122 6.60 23.07 10.16
N VAL A 123 6.11 22.36 11.19
CA VAL A 123 6.37 22.70 12.60
C VAL A 123 7.87 22.58 12.93
N ILE A 124 8.53 21.50 12.51
CA ILE A 124 9.97 21.29 12.77
C ILE A 124 10.82 22.36 12.06
N VAL A 125 10.53 22.66 10.80
CA VAL A 125 11.25 23.69 10.04
C VAL A 125 10.97 25.08 10.61
N GLY A 126 9.72 25.39 10.98
CA GLY A 126 9.36 26.63 11.64
C GLY A 126 10.13 26.84 12.95
N ILE A 127 10.27 25.81 13.80
CA ILE A 127 11.10 25.86 15.01
C ILE A 127 12.57 26.15 14.66
N ARG A 128 13.14 25.48 13.65
CA ARG A 128 14.52 25.71 13.20
C ARG A 128 14.74 27.14 12.67
N GLU A 129 13.77 27.72 11.96
CA GLU A 129 13.82 29.11 11.52
C GLU A 129 13.77 30.12 12.68
N GLN A 130 12.95 29.86 13.71
CA GLN A 130 12.91 30.71 14.90
C GLN A 130 14.22 30.63 15.69
N LEU A 131 14.82 29.44 15.81
CA LEU A 131 16.13 29.25 16.45
C LEU A 131 17.25 30.00 15.71
N LEU A 132 17.26 29.96 14.36
CA LEU A 132 18.21 30.72 13.55
C LEU A 132 18.05 32.24 13.76
N LYS A 133 16.82 32.76 13.74
CA LYS A 133 16.52 34.19 14.00
C LYS A 133 16.99 34.63 15.39
N LEU A 134 16.76 33.80 16.42
CA LEU A 134 17.27 34.04 17.78
C LEU A 134 18.80 34.01 17.82
N GLN A 135 19.46 33.14 17.04
CA GLN A 135 20.92 33.02 17.01
C GLN A 135 21.55 34.25 16.34
N GLU A 136 20.99 34.72 15.23
CA GLU A 136 21.38 35.97 14.56
C GLU A 136 21.24 37.18 15.51
N GLN A 137 20.13 37.26 16.25
CA GLN A 137 19.95 38.30 17.28
C GLN A 137 21.02 38.20 18.37
N ASN A 138 21.27 37.02 18.92
CA ASN A 138 22.28 36.83 19.97
C ASN A 138 23.69 37.22 19.49
N ASN A 139 24.08 36.82 18.28
CA ASN A 139 25.36 37.18 17.65
C ASN A 139 25.51 38.71 17.46
N LYS A 140 24.42 39.42 17.15
CA LYS A 140 24.42 40.88 16.96
C LYS A 140 24.75 41.66 18.25
N TYR A 141 24.50 41.07 19.42
CA TYR A 141 24.72 41.72 20.72
C TYR A 141 25.96 41.23 21.48
N ASN A 142 26.74 40.30 20.93
CA ASN A 142 28.07 39.85 21.41
C ASN A 142 28.19 39.71 22.95
N CYS A 143 27.42 38.78 23.49
CA CYS A 143 27.38 38.39 24.91
C CYS A 143 28.41 37.28 25.19
N THR A 144 29.35 37.50 26.12
CA THR A 144 30.48 36.58 26.38
C THR A 144 30.09 35.33 27.18
N ASP A 145 28.98 35.38 27.92
CA ASP A 145 28.41 34.23 28.65
C ASP A 145 27.20 33.64 27.92
N ALA A 146 27.08 33.95 26.62
CA ALA A 146 26.17 33.29 25.71
C ALA A 146 26.46 31.79 25.53
N SER A 147 27.49 31.22 26.16
CA SER A 147 27.88 29.82 26.02
C SER A 147 26.76 28.85 26.41
N SER A 148 26.04 29.11 27.51
CA SER A 148 24.93 28.26 27.98
C SER A 148 23.68 28.38 27.10
N LEU A 149 23.28 29.61 26.76
CA LEU A 149 22.17 29.87 25.85
C LEU A 149 22.44 29.33 24.44
N ALA A 150 23.63 29.56 23.89
CA ALA A 150 24.02 29.04 22.59
C ALA A 150 24.13 27.51 22.59
N ALA A 151 24.62 26.89 23.67
CA ALA A 151 24.62 25.44 23.82
C ALA A 151 23.19 24.88 23.78
N ASN A 152 22.26 25.44 24.55
CA ASN A 152 20.84 25.06 24.53
C ASN A 152 20.24 25.20 23.12
N MET A 153 20.54 26.31 22.42
CA MET A 153 20.04 26.53 21.06
C MET A 153 20.60 25.52 20.05
N VAL A 154 21.88 25.18 20.15
CA VAL A 154 22.52 24.13 19.33
C VAL A 154 21.92 22.75 19.64
N GLU A 155 21.59 22.46 20.89
CA GLU A 155 20.97 21.19 21.29
C GLU A 155 19.53 21.06 20.77
N ILE A 156 18.69 22.09 20.92
CA ILE A 156 17.33 22.11 20.34
C ILE A 156 17.41 22.04 18.81
N GLN A 157 18.36 22.72 18.16
CA GLN A 157 18.56 22.64 16.71
C GLN A 157 18.97 21.23 16.25
N LYS A 158 19.84 20.54 17.00
CA LYS A 158 20.20 19.13 16.74
C LYS A 158 19.02 18.19 16.89
N PHE A 159 18.19 18.38 17.93
CA PHE A 159 16.98 17.58 18.15
C PHE A 159 15.93 17.82 17.05
N ALA A 160 15.74 19.08 16.63
CA ALA A 160 14.85 19.38 15.51
C ALA A 160 15.36 18.79 14.19
N LEU A 161 16.67 18.79 13.97
CA LEU A 161 17.27 18.15 12.80
C LEU A 161 17.14 16.63 12.83
N SER A 162 17.32 15.95 13.98
CA SER A 162 17.15 14.50 14.06
C SER A 162 15.69 14.06 13.87
N LEU A 163 14.72 14.82 14.38
CA LEU A 163 13.30 14.60 14.10
C LEU A 163 12.96 14.80 12.62
N LEU A 164 13.51 15.84 11.98
CA LEU A 164 13.34 16.04 10.54
C LEU A 164 13.93 14.86 9.77
N THR A 165 15.17 14.46 10.06
CA THR A 165 15.81 13.29 9.41
C THR A 165 14.97 12.03 9.55
N LYS A 166 14.45 11.71 10.76
CA LYS A 166 13.58 10.54 10.97
C LYS A 166 12.32 10.61 10.12
N LEU A 167 11.70 11.79 10.03
CA LEU A 167 10.50 12.01 9.22
C LEU A 167 10.80 11.87 7.71
N LEU A 168 11.91 12.43 7.23
CA LEU A 168 12.32 12.38 5.82
C LEU A 168 12.67 10.96 5.36
N THR A 169 13.46 10.21 6.14
CA THR A 169 13.86 8.83 5.78
C THR A 169 12.67 7.87 5.76
N ASN A 170 11.57 8.20 6.44
CA ASN A 170 10.32 7.46 6.40
C ASN A 170 9.27 8.04 5.42
N ALA A 171 9.54 9.18 4.79
CA ALA A 171 8.58 9.85 3.92
C ALA A 171 8.48 9.23 2.51
N LEU A 172 9.50 8.48 2.04
CA LEU A 172 9.43 7.81 0.75
C LEU A 172 8.71 6.46 0.89
N VAL A 173 7.67 6.24 0.08
CA VAL A 173 6.96 4.96 0.01
C VAL A 173 6.71 4.53 -1.43
N VAL A 174 6.58 3.22 -1.63
CA VAL A 174 6.00 2.67 -2.86
C VAL A 174 4.48 2.77 -2.73
N GLU A 175 3.85 3.74 -3.40
CA GLU A 175 2.39 3.96 -3.41
C GLU A 175 1.65 2.90 -4.23
N LYS A 176 2.21 2.52 -5.38
CA LYS A 176 1.71 1.42 -6.22
C LYS A 176 2.82 0.40 -6.42
N GLN A 177 2.59 -0.80 -5.91
CA GLN A 177 3.53 -1.92 -5.97
C GLN A 177 3.76 -2.38 -7.42
N PRO A 178 4.92 -3.01 -7.72
CA PRO A 178 5.24 -3.49 -9.07
C PRO A 178 4.16 -4.39 -9.67
N VAL A 179 3.68 -4.07 -10.88
CA VAL A 179 2.62 -4.83 -11.57
C VAL A 179 2.81 -4.79 -13.09
N MET A 180 2.56 -5.91 -13.76
CA MET A 180 2.53 -6.00 -15.23
C MET A 180 1.18 -5.54 -15.78
N GLN A 181 1.18 -4.86 -16.93
CA GLN A 181 -0.05 -4.32 -17.54
C GLN A 181 -1.10 -5.41 -17.85
N ASN A 182 -0.66 -6.60 -18.30
CA ASN A 182 -1.56 -7.71 -18.64
C ASN A 182 -2.05 -8.50 -17.41
N PHE A 183 -1.53 -8.19 -16.21
CA PHE A 183 -1.82 -8.90 -14.96
C PHE A 183 -2.12 -7.91 -13.82
N SER A 184 -2.93 -6.88 -14.10
CA SER A 184 -3.27 -5.80 -13.15
C SER A 184 -3.87 -6.30 -11.82
N GLN A 185 -4.58 -7.42 -11.83
CA GLN A 185 -5.16 -8.08 -10.65
C GLN A 185 -4.14 -8.91 -9.84
N ARG A 186 -2.90 -9.09 -10.31
CA ARG A 186 -1.84 -9.86 -9.64
C ARG A 186 -0.54 -9.04 -9.57
N PRO A 187 -0.50 -7.99 -8.71
CA PRO A 187 0.74 -7.26 -8.43
C PRO A 187 1.80 -8.19 -7.81
N LEU A 188 3.05 -7.73 -7.71
CA LEU A 188 4.16 -8.50 -7.13
C LEU A 188 4.51 -9.81 -7.87
N ILE A 189 4.00 -10.01 -9.08
CA ILE A 189 4.50 -11.02 -10.03
C ILE A 189 5.03 -10.29 -11.26
N LEU A 190 6.29 -10.55 -11.61
CA LEU A 190 6.96 -9.99 -12.78
C LEU A 190 7.39 -11.12 -13.71
N LYS A 191 7.20 -10.98 -15.02
CA LYS A 191 7.69 -11.94 -16.02
C LYS A 191 8.94 -11.40 -16.71
N THR A 192 9.96 -12.23 -16.91
CA THR A 192 11.13 -11.86 -17.71
C THR A 192 10.72 -11.47 -19.14
N GLY A 193 11.33 -10.41 -19.66
CA GLY A 193 11.00 -9.85 -20.98
C GLY A 193 9.66 -9.10 -21.07
N VAL A 194 8.99 -8.82 -19.94
CA VAL A 194 7.73 -8.05 -19.91
C VAL A 194 7.88 -6.80 -19.04
N GLY A 195 7.46 -5.64 -19.56
CA GLY A 195 7.47 -4.38 -18.84
C GLY A 195 6.49 -4.34 -17.66
N PHE A 196 6.86 -3.64 -16.59
CA PHE A 196 6.06 -3.44 -15.39
C PHE A 196 6.00 -1.97 -14.99
N LYS A 197 5.03 -1.63 -14.13
CA LYS A 197 4.85 -0.28 -13.58
C LYS A 197 4.91 -0.35 -12.05
N ALA A 198 5.54 0.65 -11.43
CA ALA A 198 5.54 0.89 -10.00
C ALA A 198 5.51 2.42 -9.78
N LYS A 199 4.96 2.88 -8.65
CA LYS A 199 4.92 4.32 -8.32
C LYS A 199 5.45 4.53 -6.91
N CYS A 200 6.52 5.32 -6.79
CA CYS A 200 6.95 5.88 -5.51
C CYS A 200 6.29 7.23 -5.28
N LYS A 201 6.02 7.55 -4.01
CA LYS A 201 5.51 8.84 -3.57
C LYS A 201 6.29 9.29 -2.34
N LEU A 202 6.71 10.55 -2.35
CA LEU A 202 7.17 11.24 -1.17
C LEU A 202 5.90 11.75 -0.46
N ILE A 203 5.65 11.27 0.76
CA ILE A 203 4.43 11.57 1.52
C ILE A 203 4.38 13.07 1.90
N ASN A 204 5.52 13.74 1.97
CA ASN A 204 5.59 15.15 2.36
C ASN A 204 5.49 16.10 1.15
N CYS A 205 4.57 17.06 1.21
CA CYS A 205 4.44 18.13 0.21
C CYS A 205 5.32 19.32 0.56
N PHE A 206 6.59 19.26 0.19
CA PHE A 206 7.45 20.45 0.24
C PHE A 206 6.93 21.51 -0.73
N ASN A 207 6.76 22.74 -0.24
CA ASN A 207 6.46 23.90 -1.09
C ASN A 207 7.53 24.01 -2.20
N GLN A 208 7.06 24.16 -3.45
CA GLN A 208 7.72 23.80 -4.70
C GLN A 208 8.97 24.63 -5.10
N HIS A 209 9.69 25.23 -4.15
CA HIS A 209 10.65 26.30 -4.46
C HIS A 209 12.12 26.03 -4.08
N LYS A 210 12.44 24.96 -3.34
CA LYS A 210 13.85 24.59 -3.03
C LYS A 210 14.05 23.08 -2.87
N LEU A 211 13.81 22.32 -3.94
CA LEU A 211 14.29 20.94 -4.09
C LEU A 211 15.35 20.89 -5.19
N THR A 212 16.62 21.02 -4.83
CA THR A 212 17.75 20.67 -5.69
C THR A 212 17.96 19.16 -5.64
N GLN A 213 17.18 18.41 -6.43
CA GLN A 213 17.37 16.96 -6.58
C GLN A 213 18.62 16.69 -7.43
N THR A 214 19.75 16.39 -6.78
CA THR A 214 20.94 15.85 -7.44
C THR A 214 20.78 14.33 -7.64
N SER A 215 20.32 13.93 -8.83
CA SER A 215 20.10 12.52 -9.18
C SER A 215 21.41 11.74 -9.35
N CYS A 216 21.92 11.12 -8.28
CA CYS A 216 23.07 10.20 -8.34
C CYS A 216 22.61 8.73 -8.48
N CYS A 217 22.26 8.34 -9.69
CA CYS A 217 21.70 7.03 -9.99
C CYS A 217 22.78 6.02 -10.43
N ARG A 218 23.46 5.35 -9.47
CA ARG A 218 24.47 4.30 -9.75
C ARG A 218 23.88 2.87 -9.62
N PHE A 219 23.95 2.10 -10.70
CA PHE A 219 23.32 0.77 -10.83
C PHE A 219 24.32 -0.35 -11.17
N ARG A 220 24.11 -1.57 -10.64
CA ARG A 220 24.62 -2.88 -11.11
C ARG A 220 23.73 -4.02 -10.60
N HIS A 221 23.43 -5.12 -11.30
CA HIS A 221 23.28 -5.37 -12.74
C HIS A 221 22.47 -6.67 -12.97
N PHE A 222 21.36 -6.57 -13.69
CA PHE A 222 20.82 -7.59 -14.62
C PHE A 222 20.43 -6.80 -15.88
N GLU A 223 20.73 -7.29 -17.08
CA GLU A 223 20.49 -6.52 -18.30
C GLU A 223 19.01 -6.52 -18.71
N PHE A 224 18.36 -5.37 -18.53
CA PHE A 224 17.03 -5.09 -19.09
C PHE A 224 17.20 -4.29 -20.38
N GLY A 225 16.59 -4.78 -21.46
CA GLY A 225 16.59 -4.12 -22.76
C GLY A 225 15.87 -2.76 -22.73
N ARG A 226 16.43 -1.83 -23.50
CA ARG A 226 15.83 -0.56 -23.95
C ARG A 226 14.49 -0.78 -24.67
N ASP A 227 13.55 0.16 -24.78
CA ASP A 227 13.54 1.61 -24.47
C ASP A 227 12.21 2.00 -23.73
N ASP A 228 11.82 3.28 -23.76
CA ASP A 228 10.59 3.90 -23.21
C ASP A 228 10.54 4.13 -21.69
N LYS A 229 10.96 5.33 -21.29
CA LYS A 229 10.81 5.88 -19.94
C LYS A 229 9.66 6.91 -19.90
N LYS A 230 9.11 7.13 -18.71
CA LYS A 230 8.21 8.26 -18.40
C LYS A 230 8.52 8.76 -16.99
N VAL A 231 8.81 10.05 -16.86
CA VAL A 231 9.06 10.73 -15.57
C VAL A 231 7.78 11.30 -14.98
N LEU A 232 7.84 11.62 -13.68
CA LEU A 232 7.16 12.82 -13.17
C LEU A 232 8.04 14.03 -13.51
N ASP A 233 8.05 14.50 -14.77
CA ASP A 233 8.87 15.59 -15.39
C ASP A 233 10.18 15.98 -14.64
N VAL A 234 11.41 15.71 -15.12
CA VAL A 234 11.97 15.67 -16.50
C VAL A 234 13.12 14.63 -16.60
N GLU A 235 13.50 14.17 -17.80
CA GLU A 235 14.23 12.90 -18.11
C GLU A 235 15.67 13.10 -18.67
N PRO A 236 16.59 12.08 -18.73
CA PRO A 236 17.17 11.23 -17.67
C PRO A 236 18.74 11.09 -17.80
N PRO A 237 19.48 10.13 -17.16
CA PRO A 237 19.36 8.67 -17.33
C PRO A 237 19.38 7.81 -16.03
N GLY A 238 18.49 6.82 -15.92
CA GLY A 238 18.61 5.72 -14.94
C GLY A 238 17.71 4.50 -15.24
N ALA A 239 17.92 3.37 -14.56
CA ALA A 239 17.20 2.09 -14.72
C ALA A 239 16.83 1.48 -13.35
N LEU A 240 15.84 0.58 -13.28
CA LEU A 240 15.35 0.03 -11.99
C LEU A 240 16.18 -1.17 -11.49
N ILE A 241 16.34 -1.33 -10.17
CA ILE A 241 17.08 -2.45 -9.53
C ILE A 241 16.21 -3.23 -8.52
N ALA A 242 16.37 -4.55 -8.55
CA ALA A 242 16.05 -5.44 -7.44
C ALA A 242 17.33 -5.93 -6.74
N GLU A 243 17.32 -6.02 -5.41
CA GLU A 243 18.41 -6.58 -4.61
C GLU A 243 18.11 -8.05 -4.31
N PHE A 244 18.99 -8.95 -4.76
CA PHE A 244 18.90 -10.40 -4.55
C PHE A 244 19.84 -10.78 -3.40
N ARG A 245 19.33 -11.47 -2.38
CA ARG A 245 20.13 -12.05 -1.28
C ARG A 245 19.73 -13.50 -1.07
N ASN A 246 20.74 -14.36 -0.87
CA ASN A 246 20.62 -15.79 -0.56
C ASN A 246 19.84 -16.64 -1.57
N MET A 247 20.48 -16.95 -2.71
CA MET A 247 20.03 -17.98 -3.66
C MET A 247 20.12 -19.39 -3.02
N ILE A 248 19.11 -19.76 -2.26
CA ILE A 248 18.85 -21.15 -1.82
C ILE A 248 18.08 -21.86 -2.95
N ARG A 249 18.21 -23.19 -3.08
CA ARG A 249 17.56 -24.00 -4.14
C ARG A 249 16.04 -24.13 -3.93
N LEU A 250 15.31 -23.03 -4.01
CA LEU A 250 13.84 -22.98 -4.01
C LEU A 250 13.27 -23.19 -5.42
N GLY A 251 11.94 -23.33 -5.52
CA GLY A 251 11.26 -23.29 -6.81
C GLY A 251 11.16 -21.85 -7.33
N VAL A 252 11.20 -21.66 -8.66
CA VAL A 252 11.10 -20.33 -9.32
C VAL A 252 9.88 -19.53 -8.84
N THR A 253 8.79 -20.22 -8.48
CA THR A 253 7.53 -19.62 -8.00
C THR A 253 7.49 -19.38 -6.49
N GLU A 254 8.62 -19.48 -5.79
CA GLU A 254 8.77 -19.27 -4.34
C GLU A 254 9.97 -18.38 -4.00
N GLU A 255 10.82 -18.05 -4.98
CA GLU A 255 11.96 -17.16 -4.80
C GLU A 255 11.48 -15.70 -4.69
N LEU A 256 11.65 -15.12 -3.49
CA LEU A 256 11.19 -13.78 -3.15
C LEU A 256 12.27 -12.72 -3.39
N HIS A 257 11.86 -11.59 -3.93
CA HIS A 257 12.72 -10.49 -4.37
C HIS A 257 12.21 -9.13 -3.88
N ILE A 258 13.08 -8.13 -3.77
CA ILE A 258 12.71 -6.76 -3.41
C ILE A 258 13.31 -5.77 -4.42
N ILE A 259 12.47 -4.89 -4.96
CA ILE A 259 12.91 -3.70 -5.70
C ILE A 259 13.17 -2.57 -4.70
N LYS A 260 14.35 -1.96 -4.78
CA LYS A 260 14.73 -0.81 -3.95
C LYS A 260 14.77 0.47 -4.77
N PHE A 261 14.20 1.52 -4.20
CA PHE A 261 14.16 2.86 -4.73
C PHE A 261 14.94 3.75 -3.78
N VAL A 262 16.07 4.31 -4.23
CA VAL A 262 16.96 5.16 -3.41
C VAL A 262 17.12 6.50 -4.12
N THR A 263 17.08 7.60 -3.37
CA THR A 263 17.30 8.95 -3.91
C THR A 263 17.90 9.87 -2.84
N GLU A 264 18.67 10.87 -3.26
CA GLU A 264 19.21 11.91 -2.37
C GLU A 264 18.16 13.04 -2.24
N LEU A 265 17.82 13.41 -1.01
CA LEU A 265 16.92 14.52 -0.72
C LEU A 265 17.68 15.66 -0.05
N GLU A 266 17.63 16.85 -0.67
CA GLU A 266 18.06 18.11 -0.07
C GLU A 266 16.84 18.93 0.37
N TYR A 267 16.65 19.13 1.68
CA TYR A 267 15.54 19.92 2.23
C TYR A 267 15.95 20.65 3.52
N ALA A 268 15.60 21.94 3.64
CA ALA A 268 15.93 22.79 4.79
C ALA A 268 17.43 22.73 5.22
N GLY A 269 18.33 22.69 4.23
CA GLY A 269 19.79 22.58 4.42
C GLY A 269 20.27 21.21 4.94
N LEU A 270 19.39 20.22 5.05
CA LEU A 270 19.72 18.84 5.34
C LEU A 270 19.83 18.07 4.01
N LYS A 271 20.91 17.29 3.85
CA LYS A 271 21.02 16.27 2.81
C LYS A 271 20.92 14.90 3.44
N CYS A 272 20.07 14.04 2.90
CA CYS A 272 19.95 12.65 3.33
C CYS A 272 19.55 11.73 2.17
N ASP A 273 20.17 10.56 2.11
CA ASP A 273 19.65 9.46 1.30
C ASP A 273 18.34 8.95 1.93
N ILE A 274 17.32 8.77 1.10
CA ILE A 274 16.04 8.20 1.47
C ILE A 274 15.76 6.96 0.60
N GLU A 275 15.26 5.90 1.21
CA GLU A 275 14.96 4.65 0.50
C GLU A 275 13.53 4.15 0.75
N ALA A 276 12.98 3.48 -0.27
CA ALA A 276 11.76 2.69 -0.17
C ALA A 276 11.98 1.34 -0.83
N SER A 277 11.30 0.31 -0.31
CA SER A 277 11.33 -1.05 -0.86
C SER A 277 9.94 -1.45 -1.34
N SER A 278 9.86 -2.21 -2.42
CA SER A 278 8.64 -2.96 -2.74
C SER A 278 8.34 -3.97 -1.65
N LEU A 279 7.11 -4.47 -1.59
CA LEU A 279 6.84 -5.73 -0.91
C LEU A 279 7.59 -6.87 -1.63
N PRO A 280 7.87 -8.00 -0.95
CA PRO A 280 8.44 -9.18 -1.59
C PRO A 280 7.63 -9.62 -2.81
N LEU A 281 8.31 -9.82 -3.94
CA LEU A 281 7.75 -10.14 -5.26
C LEU A 281 8.42 -11.38 -5.86
N ILE A 282 7.77 -11.98 -6.86
CA ILE A 282 8.26 -13.19 -7.53
C ILE A 282 8.52 -12.91 -9.01
N VAL A 283 9.62 -13.44 -9.53
CA VAL A 283 10.00 -13.33 -10.94
C VAL A 283 9.79 -14.68 -11.64
N VAL A 284 8.94 -14.71 -12.66
CA VAL A 284 8.62 -15.90 -13.45
C VAL A 284 9.19 -15.81 -14.86
N SER A 285 9.47 -16.95 -15.50
CA SER A 285 9.87 -17.02 -16.91
C SER A 285 8.70 -17.31 -17.85
N SER A 286 7.64 -17.94 -17.35
CA SER A 286 6.45 -18.32 -18.12
C SER A 286 5.15 -17.82 -17.47
N THR A 287 4.15 -17.52 -18.30
CA THR A 287 2.79 -17.18 -17.83
C THR A 287 2.12 -18.33 -17.08
N ASN A 288 2.48 -19.58 -17.38
CA ASN A 288 1.92 -20.77 -16.73
C ASN A 288 2.35 -20.87 -15.25
N GLN A 289 3.41 -20.16 -14.85
CA GLN A 289 3.89 -20.09 -13.47
C GLN A 289 3.14 -19.05 -12.62
N VAL A 290 2.34 -18.17 -13.23
CA VAL A 290 1.66 -17.05 -12.54
C VAL A 290 0.66 -17.54 -11.49
N ALA A 291 -0.04 -18.65 -11.74
CA ALA A 291 -0.96 -19.25 -10.78
C ALA A 291 -0.23 -19.72 -9.50
N SER A 292 0.84 -20.51 -9.64
CA SER A 292 1.66 -20.96 -8.50
C SER A 292 2.36 -19.81 -7.79
N ALA A 293 2.90 -18.84 -8.53
CA ALA A 293 3.53 -17.65 -7.94
C ALA A 293 2.51 -16.81 -7.14
N TRP A 294 1.25 -16.75 -7.58
CA TRP A 294 0.20 -16.05 -6.84
C TRP A 294 -0.14 -16.73 -5.52
N ALA A 295 -0.15 -18.07 -5.47
CA ALA A 295 -0.27 -18.83 -4.22
C ALA A 295 0.79 -18.39 -3.20
N SER A 296 2.05 -18.32 -3.65
CA SER A 296 3.18 -17.89 -2.83
C SER A 296 3.09 -16.41 -2.42
N ILE A 297 2.63 -15.50 -3.29
CA ILE A 297 2.42 -14.10 -2.91
C ILE A 297 1.34 -13.97 -1.82
N MET A 298 0.20 -14.65 -1.97
CA MET A 298 -0.87 -14.66 -0.96
C MET A 298 -0.38 -15.23 0.37
N TRP A 299 0.30 -16.38 0.36
CA TRP A 299 0.86 -16.99 1.56
C TRP A 299 1.85 -16.05 2.26
N CYS A 300 2.80 -15.49 1.50
CA CYS A 300 3.78 -14.52 1.98
C CYS A 300 3.14 -13.28 2.62
N LYS A 301 1.96 -12.85 2.16
CA LYS A 301 1.29 -11.65 2.70
C LYS A 301 0.45 -11.97 3.94
N LEU A 302 0.00 -13.21 4.10
CA LEU A 302 -0.71 -13.68 5.30
C LEU A 302 0.21 -14.10 6.44
N SER A 303 1.42 -14.58 6.17
CA SER A 303 2.32 -15.13 7.20
C SER A 303 2.88 -14.11 8.20
N ASP A 304 2.66 -12.80 8.01
CA ASP A 304 2.97 -11.65 8.90
C ASP A 304 4.41 -11.50 9.47
N PHE A 305 5.32 -12.45 9.23
CA PHE A 305 6.73 -12.33 9.56
C PHE A 305 7.40 -11.30 8.65
N ALA A 306 7.97 -10.26 9.28
CA ALA A 306 8.84 -9.21 8.77
C ALA A 306 8.99 -9.14 7.23
N VAL A 307 8.58 -8.00 6.65
CA VAL A 307 8.50 -7.59 5.22
C VAL A 307 9.73 -7.92 4.34
N GLN A 308 10.81 -8.47 4.89
CA GLN A 308 12.08 -8.79 4.24
C GLN A 308 12.54 -10.26 4.37
N ASN A 309 11.75 -11.19 4.93
CA ASN A 309 12.12 -12.62 4.97
C ASN A 309 12.01 -13.27 3.58
N LEU A 310 13.06 -13.13 2.75
CA LEU A 310 13.12 -13.73 1.41
C LEU A 310 13.20 -15.27 1.44
N SER A 311 13.62 -15.85 2.58
CA SER A 311 13.74 -17.28 2.82
C SER A 311 12.46 -17.95 3.36
N LEU A 312 11.30 -17.28 3.31
CA LEU A 312 10.04 -17.79 3.88
C LEU A 312 9.70 -19.22 3.44
N PHE A 313 9.90 -19.56 2.16
CA PHE A 313 9.53 -20.87 1.60
C PHE A 313 10.57 -21.99 1.83
N VAL A 314 11.62 -21.73 2.63
CA VAL A 314 12.49 -22.80 3.16
C VAL A 314 11.73 -23.62 4.20
N ASP A 315 10.94 -22.95 5.06
CA ASP A 315 10.05 -23.56 6.04
C ASP A 315 8.80 -22.67 6.20
N PRO A 316 7.80 -22.80 5.30
CA PRO A 316 6.66 -21.88 5.27
C PRO A 316 5.73 -22.12 6.46
N PRO A 317 5.48 -21.11 7.31
CA PRO A 317 4.64 -21.28 8.48
C PRO A 317 3.20 -21.60 8.08
N PRO A 318 2.48 -22.43 8.86
CA PRO A 318 1.09 -22.73 8.59
C PRO A 318 0.20 -21.51 8.87
N LEU A 319 -0.87 -21.37 8.09
CA LEU A 319 -1.85 -20.28 8.23
C LEU A 319 -3.13 -20.76 8.89
N ILE A 320 -3.82 -19.84 9.56
CA ILE A 320 -5.14 -20.10 10.16
C ILE A 320 -6.20 -20.14 9.05
N TRP A 321 -7.15 -21.10 9.08
CA TRP A 321 -8.17 -21.25 8.03
C TRP A 321 -8.95 -19.95 7.80
N GLU A 322 -9.35 -19.22 8.84
CA GLU A 322 -10.08 -17.96 8.75
C GLU A 322 -9.32 -16.90 7.93
N GLN A 323 -7.99 -16.85 8.04
CA GLN A 323 -7.15 -15.94 7.25
C GLN A 323 -7.12 -16.35 5.77
N LEU A 324 -6.98 -17.65 5.48
CA LEU A 324 -6.96 -18.17 4.12
C LEU A 324 -8.34 -18.03 3.45
N ALA A 325 -9.41 -18.36 4.18
CA ALA A 325 -10.80 -18.23 3.75
C ALA A 325 -11.15 -16.80 3.33
N GLN A 326 -10.72 -15.82 4.13
CA GLN A 326 -10.94 -14.41 3.83
C GLN A 326 -10.22 -13.98 2.53
N VAL A 327 -8.96 -14.41 2.33
CA VAL A 327 -8.21 -14.11 1.10
C VAL A 327 -8.78 -14.84 -0.11
N LEU A 328 -9.22 -16.09 0.04
CA LEU A 328 -9.95 -16.81 -1.00
C LEU A 328 -11.21 -16.03 -1.41
N SER A 329 -12.02 -15.59 -0.44
CA SER A 329 -13.22 -14.79 -0.69
C SER A 329 -12.91 -13.49 -1.45
N TRP A 330 -11.83 -12.79 -1.07
CA TRP A 330 -11.35 -11.61 -1.81
C TRP A 330 -10.96 -11.91 -3.27
N GLN A 331 -10.47 -13.12 -3.59
CA GLN A 331 -10.19 -13.47 -4.98
C GLN A 331 -11.48 -13.50 -5.80
N PHE A 332 -12.55 -14.10 -5.27
CA PHE A 332 -13.86 -14.16 -5.95
C PHE A 332 -14.53 -12.79 -6.03
N LEU A 333 -14.44 -11.97 -4.97
CA LEU A 333 -14.88 -10.57 -5.01
C LEU A 333 -14.18 -9.76 -6.11
N SER A 334 -12.86 -9.89 -6.23
CA SER A 334 -12.05 -9.12 -7.20
C SER A 334 -12.26 -9.54 -8.67
N VAL A 335 -12.82 -10.73 -8.90
CA VAL A 335 -12.95 -11.35 -10.23
C VAL A 335 -14.41 -11.43 -10.71
N GLY A 336 -15.35 -11.67 -9.79
CA GLY A 336 -16.77 -11.89 -10.09
C GLY A 336 -17.72 -11.00 -9.29
N GLU A 337 -17.22 -9.99 -8.58
CA GLU A 337 -18.04 -9.00 -7.84
C GLU A 337 -18.91 -9.59 -6.71
N ARG A 338 -18.69 -10.86 -6.32
CA ARG A 338 -19.33 -11.54 -5.20
C ARG A 338 -18.34 -12.41 -4.42
N GLU A 339 -18.37 -12.27 -3.10
CA GLU A 339 -17.64 -13.09 -2.12
C GLU A 339 -18.15 -14.54 -2.05
N LEU A 340 -17.36 -15.40 -1.41
CA LEU A 340 -17.75 -16.78 -1.09
C LEU A 340 -18.66 -16.80 0.14
N ASP A 341 -19.72 -17.61 0.11
CA ASP A 341 -20.56 -17.87 1.27
C ASP A 341 -19.99 -18.96 2.20
N GLU A 342 -20.57 -19.11 3.40
CA GLU A 342 -20.10 -20.07 4.42
C GLU A 342 -20.12 -21.53 3.92
N ASP A 343 -21.09 -21.89 3.08
CA ASP A 343 -21.21 -23.24 2.52
C ASP A 343 -20.13 -23.54 1.48
N GLN A 344 -19.86 -22.56 0.61
CA GLN A 344 -18.76 -22.61 -0.36
C GLN A 344 -17.40 -22.66 0.36
N LEU A 345 -17.22 -21.86 1.41
CA LEU A 345 -16.02 -21.86 2.23
C LEU A 345 -15.83 -23.18 2.98
N SER A 346 -16.89 -23.79 3.54
CA SER A 346 -16.79 -25.11 4.17
C SER A 346 -16.32 -26.17 3.17
N MET A 347 -16.92 -26.22 1.98
CA MET A 347 -16.51 -27.19 0.94
C MET A 347 -15.04 -27.00 0.52
N LEU A 348 -14.58 -25.76 0.40
CA LEU A 348 -13.18 -25.44 0.13
C LEU A 348 -12.24 -25.83 1.28
N ARG A 349 -12.63 -25.62 2.54
CA ARG A 349 -11.87 -26.07 3.71
C ARG A 349 -11.67 -27.57 3.67
N ASP A 350 -12.76 -28.32 3.52
CA ASP A 350 -12.74 -29.77 3.60
C ASP A 350 -11.88 -30.37 2.46
N LYS A 351 -11.87 -29.72 1.28
CA LYS A 351 -11.03 -30.06 0.13
C LYS A 351 -9.54 -29.68 0.27
N ILE A 352 -9.21 -28.61 1.01
CA ILE A 352 -7.83 -28.14 1.21
C ILE A 352 -7.18 -28.80 2.44
N ALA A 353 -7.90 -28.91 3.55
CA ALA A 353 -7.39 -29.47 4.81
C ALA A 353 -7.44 -31.01 4.83
N GLY A 354 -8.45 -31.59 4.16
CA GLY A 354 -8.80 -33.01 4.18
C GLY A 354 -9.93 -33.33 5.17
N GLU A 355 -10.75 -34.33 4.86
CA GLU A 355 -12.00 -34.70 5.56
C GLU A 355 -11.84 -35.00 7.08
N TYR A 356 -10.63 -35.33 7.54
CA TYR A 356 -10.38 -35.88 8.87
C TYR A 356 -9.84 -34.87 9.89
N LEU A 357 -9.68 -33.60 9.52
CA LEU A 357 -8.89 -32.65 10.29
C LEU A 357 -9.67 -31.39 10.61
N ALA A 358 -10.08 -31.28 11.88
CA ALA A 358 -10.39 -30.02 12.55
C ALA A 358 -9.10 -29.18 12.80
N GLU A 359 -8.17 -29.20 11.84
CA GLU A 359 -6.95 -28.40 11.87
C GLU A 359 -7.33 -26.95 11.59
N LEU A 360 -7.26 -26.11 12.62
CA LEU A 360 -7.29 -24.66 12.50
C LEU A 360 -6.15 -24.14 11.58
N PHE A 361 -5.08 -24.92 11.42
CA PHE A 361 -3.82 -24.55 10.76
C PHE A 361 -3.56 -25.37 9.50
N ILE A 362 -3.20 -24.69 8.41
CA ILE A 362 -3.01 -25.27 7.08
C ILE A 362 -1.55 -25.06 6.66
N GLY A 363 -0.86 -26.12 6.28
CA GLY A 363 0.48 -26.02 5.70
C GLY A 363 0.45 -25.61 4.22
N PHE A 364 1.45 -24.84 3.77
CA PHE A 364 1.52 -24.33 2.40
C PHE A 364 1.42 -25.44 1.34
N THR A 365 1.98 -26.62 1.60
CA THR A 365 1.95 -27.77 0.68
C THR A 365 0.56 -28.36 0.47
N LYS A 366 -0.36 -28.23 1.43
CA LYS A 366 -1.78 -28.60 1.26
C LYS A 366 -2.49 -27.63 0.31
N PHE A 367 -2.15 -26.35 0.37
CA PHE A 367 -2.75 -25.31 -0.47
C PHE A 367 -2.15 -25.26 -1.89
N SER A 368 -0.82 -25.37 -1.99
CA SER A 368 -0.03 -25.33 -3.22
C SER A 368 1.06 -26.41 -3.20
N SER A 369 0.74 -27.58 -3.73
CA SER A 369 1.65 -28.73 -3.79
C SER A 369 2.67 -28.63 -4.94
N LYS A 370 3.90 -29.08 -4.67
CA LYS A 370 4.97 -29.28 -5.68
C LYS A 370 4.94 -30.65 -6.36
N VAL A 371 4.29 -31.62 -5.73
CA VAL A 371 4.52 -33.06 -5.99
C VAL A 371 3.28 -33.73 -6.59
N SER A 372 2.09 -33.31 -6.18
CA SER A 372 0.84 -33.77 -6.77
C SER A 372 0.48 -32.92 -7.98
N ASN A 373 -0.09 -33.56 -8.99
CA ASN A 373 -0.72 -32.87 -10.12
C ASN A 373 -2.01 -32.14 -9.67
N GLU A 374 -2.43 -32.33 -8.42
CA GLU A 374 -3.63 -31.85 -7.75
C GLU A 374 -3.23 -30.79 -6.71
N SER A 375 -3.00 -29.56 -7.18
CA SER A 375 -2.84 -28.39 -6.31
C SER A 375 -4.19 -27.70 -6.17
N PRO A 376 -4.80 -27.63 -4.97
CA PRO A 376 -6.11 -27.01 -4.78
C PRO A 376 -6.16 -25.56 -5.26
N TRP A 377 -5.09 -24.79 -5.03
CA TRP A 377 -5.01 -23.43 -5.54
C TRP A 377 -5.08 -23.37 -7.07
N ILE A 378 -4.37 -24.24 -7.81
CA ILE A 378 -4.39 -24.22 -9.29
C ILE A 378 -5.79 -24.49 -9.84
N TRP A 379 -6.55 -25.38 -9.17
CA TRP A 379 -7.95 -25.63 -9.50
C TRP A 379 -8.86 -24.42 -9.22
N ILE A 380 -8.67 -23.74 -8.08
CA ILE A 380 -9.37 -22.49 -7.75
C ILE A 380 -9.02 -21.38 -8.75
N ASP A 381 -7.75 -21.24 -9.16
CA ASP A 381 -7.27 -20.31 -10.17
C ASP A 381 -7.94 -20.55 -11.53
N GLY A 382 -8.05 -21.82 -11.93
CA GLY A 382 -8.78 -22.25 -13.13
C GLY A 382 -10.26 -21.84 -13.11
N ILE A 383 -10.93 -21.98 -11.95
CA ILE A 383 -12.31 -21.53 -11.72
C ILE A 383 -12.42 -20.00 -11.75
N LEU A 384 -11.50 -19.26 -11.13
CA LEU A 384 -11.49 -17.79 -11.20
C LEU A 384 -11.35 -17.31 -12.66
N ASP A 385 -10.46 -17.92 -13.45
CA ASP A 385 -10.33 -17.62 -14.87
C ASP A 385 -11.56 -18.05 -15.70
N LEU A 386 -12.28 -19.10 -15.29
CA LEU A 386 -13.56 -19.51 -15.89
C LEU A 386 -14.64 -18.46 -15.62
N ILE A 387 -14.77 -18.00 -14.37
CA ILE A 387 -15.71 -16.95 -13.96
C ILE A 387 -15.41 -15.68 -14.76
N LYS A 388 -14.17 -15.18 -14.69
CA LYS A 388 -13.71 -13.95 -15.33
C LYS A 388 -14.05 -13.86 -16.82
N LYS A 389 -13.97 -14.98 -17.54
CA LYS A 389 -14.11 -15.03 -19.00
C LYS A 389 -15.52 -15.35 -19.47
N HIS A 390 -16.33 -16.06 -18.68
CA HIS A 390 -17.58 -16.66 -19.16
C HIS A 390 -18.77 -16.54 -18.21
N LEU A 391 -18.57 -16.33 -16.91
CA LEU A 391 -19.61 -16.50 -15.89
C LEU A 391 -19.73 -15.34 -14.89
N VAL A 392 -19.09 -14.18 -15.13
CA VAL A 392 -19.08 -13.03 -14.19
C VAL A 392 -20.49 -12.68 -13.75
N ASP A 393 -21.42 -12.46 -14.69
CA ASP A 393 -22.79 -12.04 -14.36
C ASP A 393 -23.55 -13.12 -13.57
N LEU A 394 -23.47 -14.38 -14.00
CA LEU A 394 -24.11 -15.52 -13.32
C LEU A 394 -23.53 -15.78 -11.93
N TRP A 395 -22.25 -15.47 -11.71
CA TRP A 395 -21.61 -15.56 -10.40
C TRP A 395 -22.05 -14.40 -9.50
N ARG A 396 -21.93 -13.15 -9.98
CA ARG A 396 -22.33 -11.93 -9.27
C ARG A 396 -23.78 -12.00 -8.80
N ASP A 397 -24.68 -12.41 -9.70
CA ASP A 397 -26.12 -12.43 -9.46
C ASP A 397 -26.58 -13.66 -8.65
N GLY A 398 -25.64 -14.47 -8.14
CA GLY A 398 -25.88 -15.53 -7.16
C GLY A 398 -26.40 -16.85 -7.74
N TYR A 399 -26.47 -16.99 -9.06
CA TYR A 399 -27.07 -18.16 -9.73
C TYR A 399 -26.17 -19.41 -9.78
N ILE A 400 -24.88 -19.26 -9.46
CA ILE A 400 -23.92 -20.37 -9.38
C ILE A 400 -23.64 -20.71 -7.92
N MET A 401 -24.10 -21.88 -7.46
CA MET A 401 -23.75 -22.44 -6.15
C MET A 401 -22.25 -22.77 -6.06
N GLY A 402 -21.67 -23.25 -7.17
CA GLY A 402 -20.22 -23.33 -7.36
C GLY A 402 -19.56 -24.45 -6.56
N PHE A 403 -19.20 -24.17 -5.31
CA PHE A 403 -18.44 -25.07 -4.44
C PHE A 403 -19.38 -25.96 -3.63
N VAL A 404 -19.83 -27.04 -4.26
CA VAL A 404 -20.69 -28.06 -3.64
C VAL A 404 -20.29 -29.45 -4.14
N SER A 405 -20.10 -30.39 -3.22
CA SER A 405 -19.74 -31.77 -3.56
C SER A 405 -20.88 -32.49 -4.28
N ARG A 406 -20.58 -33.58 -4.99
CA ARG A 406 -21.61 -34.41 -5.65
C ARG A 406 -22.66 -34.92 -4.66
N GLU A 407 -22.20 -35.47 -3.53
CA GLU A 407 -23.07 -36.04 -2.49
C GLU A 407 -23.98 -34.97 -1.87
N ARG A 408 -23.43 -33.78 -1.55
CA ARG A 408 -24.23 -32.66 -1.05
C ARG A 408 -25.22 -32.16 -2.10
N THR A 409 -24.83 -32.13 -3.38
CA THR A 409 -25.73 -31.78 -4.49
C THR A 409 -26.91 -32.75 -4.60
N GLU A 410 -26.65 -34.06 -4.51
CA GLU A 410 -27.71 -35.07 -4.51
C GLU A 410 -28.66 -34.92 -3.32
N PHE A 411 -28.11 -34.73 -2.12
CA PHE A 411 -28.89 -34.53 -0.90
C PHE A 411 -29.80 -33.29 -0.98
N LEU A 412 -29.29 -32.18 -1.53
CA LEU A 412 -30.04 -30.93 -1.69
C LEU A 412 -31.15 -31.04 -2.77
N LEU A 413 -30.95 -31.87 -3.79
CA LEU A 413 -31.87 -32.01 -4.93
C LEU A 413 -32.95 -33.09 -4.73
N LYS A 414 -32.66 -34.21 -4.07
CA LYS A 414 -33.63 -35.30 -3.82
C LYS A 414 -34.99 -34.84 -3.24
N PRO A 415 -35.07 -33.89 -2.28
CA PRO A 415 -36.36 -33.42 -1.74
C PRO A 415 -37.01 -32.27 -2.55
N LYS A 416 -36.48 -31.92 -3.73
CA LYS A 416 -37.01 -30.83 -4.57
C LYS A 416 -37.90 -31.36 -5.70
N ARG A 417 -38.77 -30.49 -6.20
CA ARG A 417 -39.67 -30.80 -7.32
C ARG A 417 -38.88 -31.20 -8.59
N PRO A 418 -39.44 -32.08 -9.46
CA PRO A 418 -38.86 -32.40 -10.75
C PRO A 418 -38.46 -31.15 -11.55
N GLY A 419 -37.31 -31.22 -12.21
CA GLY A 419 -36.72 -30.13 -12.97
C GLY A 419 -36.07 -29.03 -12.13
N THR A 420 -35.92 -29.21 -10.81
CA THR A 420 -35.00 -28.36 -10.01
C THR A 420 -33.54 -28.74 -10.29
N PHE A 421 -32.68 -27.75 -10.48
CA PHE A 421 -31.26 -27.93 -10.82
C PHE A 421 -30.30 -26.98 -10.10
N VAL A 422 -29.05 -27.42 -9.95
CA VAL A 422 -27.94 -26.69 -9.29
C VAL A 422 -26.78 -26.54 -10.27
N LEU A 423 -26.17 -25.35 -10.33
CA LEU A 423 -24.93 -25.06 -11.05
C LEU A 423 -23.72 -25.16 -10.11
N ARG A 424 -22.74 -26.00 -10.47
CA ARG A 424 -21.55 -26.29 -9.64
C ARG A 424 -20.28 -26.43 -10.47
N PHE A 425 -19.13 -26.12 -9.88
CA PHE A 425 -17.84 -26.30 -10.55
C PHE A 425 -17.40 -27.76 -10.57
N SER A 426 -16.63 -28.14 -11.59
CA SER A 426 -16.04 -29.46 -11.70
C SER A 426 -14.85 -29.59 -10.76
N GLU A 427 -14.94 -30.52 -9.82
CA GLU A 427 -13.91 -30.79 -8.82
C GLU A 427 -12.62 -31.44 -9.38
N THR A 428 -12.66 -31.96 -10.61
CA THR A 428 -11.57 -32.74 -11.22
C THR A 428 -10.91 -32.05 -12.42
N ASN A 429 -11.46 -30.92 -12.90
CA ASN A 429 -10.89 -30.18 -14.02
C ASN A 429 -10.10 -28.96 -13.53
N LYS A 430 -8.77 -29.03 -13.64
CA LYS A 430 -7.84 -28.00 -13.15
C LYS A 430 -7.97 -26.67 -13.89
N ASP A 431 -8.32 -26.69 -15.17
CA ASP A 431 -8.49 -25.48 -15.97
C ASP A 431 -9.82 -24.77 -15.69
N GLY A 432 -10.63 -25.28 -14.76
CA GLY A 432 -11.98 -24.79 -14.48
C GLY A 432 -12.99 -25.30 -15.50
N ALA A 433 -14.04 -25.94 -15.01
CA ALA A 433 -15.22 -26.31 -15.79
C ALA A 433 -16.47 -26.19 -14.91
N ILE A 434 -17.64 -25.99 -15.53
CA ILE A 434 -18.93 -25.88 -14.84
C ILE A 434 -19.87 -26.99 -15.29
N SER A 435 -20.65 -27.53 -14.37
CA SER A 435 -21.64 -28.59 -14.58
C SER A 435 -22.95 -28.18 -13.93
N PHE A 436 -24.06 -28.76 -14.39
CA PHE A 436 -25.29 -28.76 -13.62
C PHE A 436 -25.71 -30.18 -13.26
N SER A 437 -26.48 -30.27 -12.18
CA SER A 437 -27.14 -31.51 -11.76
C SER A 437 -28.59 -31.18 -11.46
N TRP A 438 -29.52 -32.08 -11.81
CA TRP A 438 -30.96 -31.83 -11.78
C TRP A 438 -31.71 -33.08 -11.32
N VAL A 439 -32.90 -32.90 -10.72
CA VAL A 439 -33.72 -34.00 -10.19
C VAL A 439 -34.91 -34.32 -11.09
N ASP A 440 -35.14 -35.60 -11.33
CA ASP A 440 -36.39 -36.15 -11.86
C ASP A 440 -37.07 -37.05 -10.80
N HIS A 441 -38.34 -37.38 -10.99
CA HIS A 441 -39.05 -38.39 -10.18
C HIS A 441 -39.57 -39.51 -11.11
N THR A 442 -38.65 -40.22 -11.75
CA THR A 442 -39.01 -41.36 -12.60
C THR A 442 -39.55 -42.50 -11.74
N ASN A 443 -40.73 -43.01 -12.09
CA ASN A 443 -41.46 -44.05 -11.34
C ASN A 443 -41.74 -43.71 -9.85
N GLY A 444 -41.72 -42.42 -9.48
CA GLY A 444 -41.97 -41.95 -8.11
C GLY A 444 -40.74 -41.85 -7.21
N GLU A 445 -39.58 -42.34 -7.63
CA GLU A 445 -38.31 -42.24 -6.89
C GLU A 445 -37.48 -41.03 -7.37
N PRO A 446 -36.91 -40.21 -6.47
CA PRO A 446 -36.12 -39.05 -6.86
C PRO A 446 -34.73 -39.46 -7.38
N HIS A 447 -34.49 -39.26 -8.67
CA HIS A 447 -33.21 -39.53 -9.32
C HIS A 447 -32.50 -38.23 -9.68
N VAL A 448 -31.21 -38.12 -9.35
CA VAL A 448 -30.41 -36.92 -9.63
C VAL A 448 -29.44 -37.21 -10.77
N HIS A 449 -29.63 -36.52 -11.89
CA HIS A 449 -28.79 -36.62 -13.07
C HIS A 449 -27.70 -35.54 -13.04
N ALA A 450 -26.46 -35.91 -13.34
CA ALA A 450 -25.33 -34.98 -13.44
C ALA A 450 -24.84 -34.88 -14.90
N VAL A 451 -24.77 -33.67 -15.43
CA VAL A 451 -24.32 -33.42 -16.82
C VAL A 451 -22.80 -33.27 -16.88
N ARG A 452 -22.19 -33.74 -17.97
CA ARG A 452 -20.73 -33.61 -18.21
C ARG A 452 -20.30 -32.15 -18.06
N PRO A 453 -19.19 -31.83 -17.37
CA PRO A 453 -18.76 -30.45 -17.21
C PRO A 453 -18.40 -29.79 -18.55
N PHE A 454 -18.84 -28.54 -18.71
CA PHE A 454 -18.52 -27.66 -19.83
C PHE A 454 -17.19 -26.95 -19.58
N ILE A 455 -16.27 -27.07 -20.52
CA ILE A 455 -14.96 -26.40 -20.47
C ILE A 455 -14.98 -25.04 -21.17
N LYS A 456 -13.96 -24.21 -20.93
CA LYS A 456 -13.78 -22.88 -21.57
C LYS A 456 -13.97 -22.90 -23.10
N LYS A 457 -13.51 -23.96 -23.78
CA LYS A 457 -13.69 -24.13 -25.24
C LYS A 457 -15.15 -24.23 -25.66
N GLU A 458 -16.00 -24.86 -24.85
CA GLU A 458 -17.43 -25.01 -25.13
C GLU A 458 -18.18 -23.71 -24.78
N LEU A 459 -17.82 -23.07 -23.66
CA LEU A 459 -18.36 -21.77 -23.26
C LEU A 459 -17.96 -20.60 -24.18
N LEU A 460 -16.89 -20.76 -24.98
CA LEU A 460 -16.56 -19.86 -26.10
C LEU A 460 -17.48 -20.03 -27.31
N SER A 461 -18.09 -21.22 -27.48
CA SER A 461 -18.97 -21.51 -28.63
C SER A 461 -20.45 -21.24 -28.36
N MET A 462 -20.87 -21.33 -27.10
CA MET A 462 -22.25 -21.07 -26.66
C MET A 462 -22.23 -20.67 -25.18
N SER A 463 -23.01 -19.66 -24.79
CA SER A 463 -23.04 -19.22 -23.40
C SER A 463 -23.61 -20.31 -22.48
N LEU A 464 -23.28 -20.28 -21.18
CA LEU A 464 -23.85 -21.25 -20.24
C LEU A 464 -25.39 -21.13 -20.17
N SER A 465 -25.92 -19.91 -20.26
CA SER A 465 -27.36 -19.64 -20.29
C SER A 465 -28.03 -20.31 -21.50
N ASP A 466 -27.42 -20.19 -22.69
CA ASP A 466 -27.93 -20.83 -23.90
C ASP A 466 -27.79 -22.36 -23.83
N LEU A 467 -26.70 -22.89 -23.28
CA LEU A 467 -26.51 -24.33 -23.05
C LEU A 467 -27.57 -24.92 -22.11
N ILE A 468 -28.00 -24.15 -21.09
CA ILE A 468 -29.08 -24.53 -20.17
C ILE A 468 -30.44 -24.48 -20.87
N TYR A 469 -30.73 -23.43 -21.65
CA TYR A 469 -31.99 -23.31 -22.39
C TYR A 469 -32.18 -24.37 -23.49
N HIS A 470 -31.12 -24.67 -24.22
CA HIS A 470 -31.13 -25.66 -25.31
C HIS A 470 -30.76 -27.07 -24.82
N TYR A 471 -30.62 -27.28 -23.51
CA TYR A 471 -30.44 -28.63 -22.96
C TYR A 471 -31.72 -29.44 -23.18
N ILE A 472 -31.58 -30.58 -23.86
CA ILE A 472 -32.70 -31.39 -24.32
C ILE A 472 -32.41 -32.84 -24.00
N LEU A 473 -33.43 -33.53 -23.46
CA LEU A 473 -33.44 -34.98 -23.34
C LEU A 473 -34.60 -35.56 -24.12
N THR A 474 -34.36 -36.71 -24.75
CA THR A 474 -35.39 -37.52 -25.42
C THR A 474 -35.71 -38.71 -24.55
N HIS A 475 -36.94 -38.77 -24.03
CA HIS A 475 -37.45 -39.88 -23.22
C HIS A 475 -38.80 -40.31 -23.77
N GLN A 476 -38.96 -41.62 -24.04
CA GLN A 476 -40.17 -42.21 -24.62
C GLN A 476 -40.68 -41.54 -25.92
N GLY A 477 -39.78 -40.93 -26.71
CA GLY A 477 -40.10 -40.25 -27.96
C GLY A 477 -40.49 -38.77 -27.83
N GLU A 478 -40.69 -38.27 -26.60
CA GLU A 478 -40.81 -36.84 -26.35
C GLU A 478 -39.44 -36.21 -26.10
N THR A 479 -39.23 -35.03 -26.67
CA THR A 479 -37.97 -34.27 -26.63
C THR A 479 -38.24 -32.96 -25.91
N LYS A 480 -37.79 -32.83 -24.66
CA LYS A 480 -38.10 -31.69 -23.77
C LYS A 480 -36.85 -31.25 -22.99
N ASN A 481 -36.82 -29.98 -22.57
CA ASN A 481 -35.83 -29.50 -21.60
C ASN A 481 -36.31 -29.90 -20.19
N PRO A 482 -35.54 -30.70 -19.43
CA PRO A 482 -35.91 -31.08 -18.06
C PRO A 482 -35.70 -29.96 -17.04
N LEU A 483 -34.95 -28.90 -17.37
CA LEU A 483 -34.54 -27.84 -16.45
C LEU A 483 -35.63 -26.76 -16.38
N LEU A 484 -36.21 -26.58 -15.19
CA LEU A 484 -37.33 -25.67 -14.96
C LEU A 484 -37.08 -24.67 -13.82
N TYR A 485 -36.40 -25.11 -12.76
CA TYR A 485 -36.16 -24.30 -11.56
C TYR A 485 -34.70 -24.33 -11.16
N LEU A 486 -34.01 -23.19 -11.22
CA LEU A 486 -32.74 -23.02 -10.54
C LEU A 486 -32.96 -23.10 -9.02
N TYR A 487 -32.10 -23.84 -8.33
CA TYR A 487 -32.20 -24.05 -6.88
C TYR A 487 -32.24 -22.71 -6.10
N PRO A 488 -33.09 -22.59 -5.06
CA PRO A 488 -34.00 -23.62 -4.55
C PRO A 488 -35.32 -23.74 -5.34
N ASP A 489 -35.81 -22.65 -5.93
CA ASP A 489 -37.14 -22.57 -6.52
C ASP A 489 -37.33 -21.50 -7.63
N ILE A 490 -36.25 -20.86 -8.10
CA ILE A 490 -36.27 -19.76 -9.08
C ILE A 490 -36.57 -20.31 -10.49
N HIS A 491 -37.63 -19.83 -11.14
CA HIS A 491 -37.97 -20.28 -12.50
C HIS A 491 -36.85 -19.93 -13.51
N ILE A 492 -36.56 -20.84 -14.45
CA ILE A 492 -35.48 -20.73 -15.45
C ILE A 492 -35.49 -19.39 -16.20
N ASP A 493 -36.67 -18.89 -16.60
CA ASP A 493 -36.81 -17.58 -17.24
C ASP A 493 -36.45 -16.39 -16.35
N THR A 494 -36.71 -16.49 -15.04
CA THR A 494 -36.38 -15.41 -14.09
C THR A 494 -34.87 -15.29 -13.93
N ALA A 495 -34.15 -16.42 -13.92
CA ALA A 495 -32.71 -16.46 -13.83
C ALA A 495 -32.04 -16.13 -15.18
N PHE A 496 -32.30 -16.88 -16.25
CA PHE A 496 -31.42 -16.88 -17.43
C PHE A 496 -31.87 -16.01 -18.60
N ARG A 497 -33.14 -15.57 -18.67
CA ARG A 497 -33.68 -14.84 -19.83
C ARG A 497 -32.94 -13.53 -20.13
N ARG A 498 -32.31 -12.92 -19.12
CA ARG A 498 -31.54 -11.67 -19.26
C ARG A 498 -30.18 -11.83 -19.93
N TYR A 499 -29.65 -13.05 -20.00
CA TYR A 499 -28.34 -13.35 -20.58
C TYR A 499 -28.43 -14.14 -21.90
N GLY A 500 -29.61 -14.66 -22.25
CA GLY A 500 -29.86 -15.27 -23.55
C GLY A 500 -30.05 -14.21 -24.63
N ILE A 501 -29.69 -14.54 -25.88
CA ILE A 501 -29.82 -13.63 -27.01
C ILE A 501 -31.31 -13.46 -27.37
N ILE A 502 -31.88 -12.27 -27.12
CA ILE A 502 -33.00 -11.79 -27.93
C ILE A 502 -32.39 -11.37 -29.28
N PRO A 503 -32.75 -11.99 -30.41
CA PRO A 503 -32.29 -11.53 -31.71
C PRO A 503 -32.94 -10.18 -32.03
N THR A 504 -32.24 -9.09 -31.76
CA THR A 504 -32.61 -7.77 -32.30
C THR A 504 -32.52 -7.85 -33.82
N PRO A 505 -33.60 -7.57 -34.58
CA PRO A 505 -33.51 -7.54 -36.04
C PRO A 505 -32.52 -6.46 -36.46
N PRO A 506 -31.72 -6.68 -37.53
CA PRO A 506 -30.71 -5.72 -37.95
C PRO A 506 -31.38 -4.40 -38.36
N PRO A 507 -30.88 -3.24 -37.88
CA PRO A 507 -31.38 -1.96 -38.36
C PRO A 507 -31.05 -1.79 -39.84
N SER A 508 -32.05 -1.35 -40.62
CA SER A 508 -31.88 -0.98 -42.03
C SER A 508 -30.83 0.13 -42.17
N PRO A 509 -29.96 0.08 -43.20
CA PRO A 509 -28.79 0.96 -43.29
C PRO A 509 -29.19 2.42 -43.58
N PRO A 510 -28.73 3.40 -42.76
CA PRO A 510 -28.74 4.81 -43.14
C PRO A 510 -27.50 5.16 -43.97
N THR A 511 -27.66 6.12 -44.86
CA THR A 511 -26.65 6.60 -45.82
C THR A 511 -25.49 7.34 -45.13
N GLU A 512 -24.31 7.25 -45.76
CA GLU A 512 -23.04 7.96 -45.49
C GLU A 512 -23.16 9.47 -45.19
N PRO A 513 -22.20 10.09 -44.46
CA PRO A 513 -20.85 10.28 -44.98
C PRO A 513 -19.69 9.94 -44.02
N MET A 514 -18.51 9.73 -44.62
CA MET A 514 -17.24 9.44 -43.94
C MET A 514 -16.73 10.62 -43.11
N ASP A 515 -16.19 10.33 -41.92
CA ASP A 515 -15.21 11.19 -41.25
C ASP A 515 -13.92 10.37 -41.02
N VAL A 516 -12.77 10.96 -41.33
CA VAL A 516 -11.50 10.23 -41.49
C VAL A 516 -10.60 10.46 -40.29
N SER A 517 -10.67 9.54 -39.31
CA SER A 517 -9.69 9.46 -38.22
C SER A 517 -8.72 8.29 -38.44
N LEU A 518 -7.50 8.62 -38.87
CA LEU A 518 -6.39 7.68 -39.04
C LEU A 518 -5.91 7.14 -37.68
N ASN A 519 -6.23 5.88 -37.38
CA ASN A 519 -5.58 5.11 -36.32
C ASN A 519 -4.55 4.15 -36.93
N PHE A 520 -3.27 4.42 -36.70
CA PHE A 520 -2.18 3.53 -37.14
C PHE A 520 -2.10 2.28 -36.25
N TYR A 521 -2.34 1.12 -36.83
CA TYR A 521 -1.96 -0.17 -36.27
C TYR A 521 -0.63 -0.63 -36.87
N CYS A 522 0.35 -0.97 -36.02
CA CYS A 522 1.52 -1.75 -36.43
C CYS A 522 1.44 -3.15 -35.83
N GLN A 523 1.12 -4.13 -36.68
CA GLN A 523 1.53 -5.51 -36.44
C GLN A 523 3.06 -5.60 -36.62
N PHE A 524 3.71 -6.48 -35.85
CA PHE A 524 4.99 -7.03 -36.29
C PHE A 524 4.88 -8.53 -36.52
N SER A 525 5.18 -8.90 -37.77
CA SER A 525 5.38 -10.28 -38.20
C SER A 525 6.65 -10.84 -37.56
N ALA A 526 6.57 -12.08 -37.07
CA ALA A 526 7.77 -12.83 -36.72
C ALA A 526 8.30 -13.53 -37.98
N VAL A 527 9.54 -13.22 -38.37
CA VAL A 527 10.32 -14.04 -39.30
C VAL A 527 11.45 -14.67 -38.50
N LEU A 528 11.19 -15.93 -38.11
CA LEU A 528 12.08 -16.96 -37.53
C LEU A 528 13.14 -16.49 -36.51
#